data_AF-A0A1G0E4A2-F1
#
_entry.id   AF-A0A1G0E4A2-F1
#
_cell.length_a   1.000
_cell.length_b   1.000
_cell.length_c   1.000
_cell.angle_alpha   90.00
_cell.angle_beta   90.00
_cell.angle_gamma   90.00
#
_symmetry.space_group_name_H-M   'P 1'
#
loop_
_entity.id
_entity.type
_entity.pdbx_description
1 polymer ?
#
loop_
_entity_poly.entity_id
_entity_poly.type
_entity_poly.pdbx_seq_one_letter_code
_entity_poly.pdbx_strand_id
1 'polypeptide(L)' 'MQKILISIPDNLACRLRVVIPTRQRSKIITCLIAKEIEQREKILYTCALEVEKDNALNKEMKAWDATIGDGLKESKYE' A
#
# COMPACT_ATOMS: atom_id res chain seq x y z
N MET A 1 -2.93 8.72 -20.07
CA MET A 1 -3.93 8.74 -18.97
C MET A 1 -4.66 7.41 -18.94
N GLN A 2 -4.65 6.71 -17.82
CA GLN A 2 -5.47 5.50 -17.63
C GLN A 2 -6.89 5.91 -17.25
N LYS A 3 -7.89 5.16 -17.75
CA LYS A 3 -9.30 5.34 -17.43
C LYS A 3 -9.75 4.15 -16.58
N ILE A 4 -10.49 4.44 -15.52
CA ILE A 4 -11.03 3.42 -14.61
C ILE A 4 -12.55 3.60 -14.60
N LEU A 5 -13.26 2.50 -14.76
CA LEU A 5 -14.71 2.43 -14.58
C LEU A 5 -14.98 1.74 -13.24
N ILE A 6 -15.81 2.37 -12.42
CA ILE A 6 -16.18 1.86 -11.10
C ILE A 6 -17.69 1.71 -11.02
N SER A 7 -18.13 0.62 -10.42
CA SER A 7 -19.53 0.41 -10.07
C SER A 7 -19.78 1.02 -8.69
N ILE A 8 -20.76 1.91 -8.60
CA ILE A 8 -21.21 2.51 -7.34
C ILE A 8 -22.72 2.33 -7.22
N PRO A 9 -23.28 2.27 -5.98
CA PRO A 9 -24.72 2.21 -5.79
C PRO A 9 -25.46 3.36 -6.47
N ASP A 10 -26.62 3.08 -7.04
CA ASP A 10 -27.41 4.07 -7.80
C ASP A 10 -27.77 5.30 -6.97
N ASN A 11 -28.08 5.11 -5.68
CA ASN A 11 -28.38 6.21 -4.76
C ASN A 11 -27.20 7.19 -4.64
N LEU A 12 -25.97 6.68 -4.58
CA LEU A 12 -24.75 7.46 -4.50
C LEU A 12 -24.45 8.12 -5.85
N ALA A 13 -24.64 7.41 -6.97
CA ALA A 13 -24.49 7.96 -8.31
C ALA A 13 -25.45 9.13 -8.57
N CYS A 14 -26.71 9.02 -8.12
CA CYS A 14 -27.68 10.11 -8.19
C CYS A 14 -27.25 11.31 -7.37
N ARG A 15 -26.87 11.12 -6.10
CA ARG A 15 -26.37 12.20 -5.24
C ARG A 15 -25.12 12.86 -5.80
N LEU A 16 -24.16 12.08 -6.30
CA LEU A 16 -22.96 12.57 -6.95
C LEU A 16 -23.29 13.47 -8.14
N ARG A 17 -24.24 13.04 -8.99
CA ARG A 17 -24.65 13.81 -10.18
C ARG A 17 -25.32 15.13 -9.84
N VAL A 18 -26.13 15.15 -8.78
CA VAL A 18 -26.88 16.33 -8.32
C VAL A 18 -25.98 17.32 -7.60
N VAL A 19 -25.12 16.84 -6.69
CA VAL A 19 -24.30 17.70 -5.83
C VAL A 19 -23.04 18.18 -6.54
N ILE A 20 -22.46 17.38 -7.44
CA ILE A 20 -21.18 17.68 -8.07
C ILE A 20 -21.35 18.14 -9.53
N PRO A 21 -20.82 19.32 -9.90
CA PRO A 21 -20.83 19.83 -11.26
C PRO A 21 -20.25 18.84 -12.29
N THR A 22 -20.85 18.82 -13.49
CA THR A 22 -20.61 17.84 -14.58
C THR A 22 -19.17 17.76 -15.09
N ARG A 23 -18.26 18.67 -14.70
CA ARG A 23 -16.84 18.67 -15.09
C ARG A 23 -15.86 18.58 -13.93
N GLN A 24 -16.35 18.52 -12.69
CA GLN A 24 -15.52 18.45 -11.49
C GLN A 24 -15.49 17.06 -10.85
N ARG A 25 -16.39 16.16 -11.27
CA ARG A 25 -16.54 14.81 -10.72
C ARG A 25 -15.24 14.01 -10.74
N SER A 26 -14.60 13.90 -11.91
CA SER A 26 -13.33 13.19 -12.03
C SER A 26 -12.24 13.82 -11.17
N LYS A 27 -12.14 15.15 -11.13
CA LYS A 27 -11.16 15.86 -10.29
C LYS A 27 -11.35 15.55 -8.81
N ILE A 28 -12.59 15.56 -8.32
CA ILE A 28 -12.91 15.27 -6.92
C ILE A 28 -12.60 13.81 -6.59
N ILE A 29 -13.01 12.88 -7.44
CA ILE A 29 -12.73 11.45 -7.24
C ILE A 29 -11.21 11.22 -7.23
N THR A 30 -10.46 11.80 -8.15
CA THR A 30 -8.99 11.71 -8.16
C THR A 30 -8.37 12.28 -6.89
N CYS A 31 -8.87 13.42 -6.39
CA CYS A 31 -8.37 14.00 -5.14
C CYS A 31 -8.66 13.11 -3.93
N LEU A 32 -9.86 12.50 -3.85
CA LEU A 32 -10.21 11.57 -2.80
C LEU A 32 -9.35 10.31 -2.84
N ILE A 33 -9.15 9.74 -4.03
CA ILE A 33 -8.29 8.56 -4.22
C ILE A 33 -6.85 8.88 -3.83
N ALA A 34 -6.31 10.03 -4.24
CA ALA A 34 -4.95 10.44 -3.90
C ALA A 34 -4.75 10.56 -2.37
N LYS A 35 -5.71 11.17 -1.67
CA LYS A 35 -5.67 11.27 -0.21
C LYS A 35 -5.75 9.91 0.49
N GLU A 36 -6.61 9.02 -0.01
CA GLU A 36 -6.73 7.67 0.53
C GLU A 36 -5.44 6.86 0.33
N ILE A 37 -4.79 6.98 -0.83
CA ILE A 37 -3.50 6.35 -1.10
C ILE A 37 -2.45 6.86 -0.12
N GLU A 38 -2.29 8.18 0.00
CA GLU A 38 -1.33 8.79 0.92
C GLU A 38 -1.55 8.33 2.37
N GLN A 39 -2.81 8.24 2.81
CA GLN A 39 -3.15 7.74 4.14
C GLN A 39 -2.73 6.28 4.34
N ARG A 40 -3.01 5.41 3.36
CA ARG A 40 -2.62 3.99 3.43
C ARG A 40 -1.11 3.79 3.39
N GLU A 41 -0.42 4.54 2.53
CA GLU A 41 1.04 4.54 2.46
C GLU A 41 1.66 4.98 3.79
N LYS A 42 1.11 6.03 4.41
CA LYS A 42 1.55 6.48 5.72
C LYS A 42 1.37 5.40 6.79
N ILE A 43 0.24 4.70 6.81
CA ILE A 43 -0.01 3.60 7.75
C ILE A 43 1.03 2.48 7.54
N LEU A 44 1.25 2.06 6.29
CA LEU A 44 2.24 1.03 5.97
C LEU A 44 3.66 1.46 6.38
N TYR A 45 4.02 2.71 6.10
CA TYR A 45 5.29 3.28 6.51
C TYR A 45 5.45 3.29 8.02
N THR A 46 4.42 3.69 8.77
CA THR A 46 4.48 3.67 10.24
C THR A 46 4.63 2.27 10.79
N CYS A 47 3.93 1.28 10.23
CA CYS A 47 4.09 -0.12 10.64
C CYS A 47 5.52 -0.62 10.37
N ALA A 48 6.09 -0.31 9.19
CA ALA A 48 7.47 -0.67 8.88
C ALA A 48 8.46 -0.01 9.85
N LEU A 49 8.25 1.27 10.17
CA LEU A 49 9.08 2.01 11.11
C LEU A 49 8.99 1.45 12.54
N GLU A 50 7.82 0.99 12.97
CA GLU A 50 7.63 0.34 14.27
C GLU A 50 8.37 -0.99 14.32
N VAL A 51 8.27 -1.80 13.27
CA VAL A 51 9.03 -3.06 13.12
C VAL A 51 10.54 -2.79 13.18
N GLU A 52 11.04 -1.81 12.43
CA GLU A 52 12.47 -1.45 12.44
C GLU A 52 12.94 -0.94 13.81
N LYS A 53 12.07 -0.30 14.59
CA LYS A 53 12.41 0.18 15.95
C LYS A 53 12.32 -0.90 17.01
N ASP A 54 11.70 -2.04 16.71
CA ASP A 54 11.60 -3.15 17.64
C ASP A 54 12.96 -3.85 17.79
N ASN A 55 13.69 -3.44 18.83
CA ASN A 55 15.00 -3.99 19.15
C ASN A 55 14.96 -5.47 19.56
N ALA A 56 13.85 -5.98 20.10
CA ALA A 56 13.74 -7.39 20.45
C ALA A 56 13.59 -8.23 19.18
N LEU A 57 12.66 -7.85 18.33
CA LEU A 57 12.45 -8.46 17.02
C LEU A 57 13.72 -8.41 16.15
N ASN A 58 14.38 -7.25 16.07
CA ASN A 58 15.62 -7.09 15.30
C ASN A 58 16.76 -8.00 15.79
N LYS A 59 16.85 -8.24 17.11
CA LYS A 59 17.85 -9.16 17.66
C LYS A 59 17.53 -10.61 17.29
N GLU A 60 16.26 -10.98 17.36
CA GLU A 60 15.82 -12.30 16.88
C GLU A 60 16.12 -12.46 15.39
N MET A 61 15.75 -11.47 14.55
CA MET A 61 16.04 -11.50 13.11
C MET A 61 17.54 -11.64 12.81
N LYS A 62 18.42 -10.93 13.54
CA LYS A 62 19.87 -11.12 13.42
C LYS A 62 20.35 -12.51 13.81
N ALA A 63 19.69 -13.17 14.76
CA ALA A 63 20.04 -14.54 15.12
C ALA A 63 19.71 -15.52 13.97
N TRP A 64 18.68 -15.23 13.17
CA TRP A 64 18.32 -16.01 11.99
C TRP A 64 19.32 -15.86 10.83
N ASP A 65 20.12 -14.79 10.77
CA ASP A 65 21.14 -14.60 9.73
C ASP A 65 22.14 -15.78 9.64
N ALA A 66 22.38 -16.48 10.76
CA ALA A 66 23.23 -17.67 10.80
C ALA A 66 22.69 -18.85 9.94
N THR A 67 21.40 -18.85 9.63
CA THR A 67 20.73 -19.92 8.86
C THR A 67 20.58 -19.59 7.37
N ILE A 68 21.02 -18.41 6.91
CA ILE A 68 20.88 -17.97 5.51
C ILE A 68 21.54 -18.94 4.51
N GLY A 69 22.60 -19.63 4.93
CA GLY A 69 23.33 -20.60 4.11
C GLY A 69 22.83 -22.04 4.23
N ASP A 70 21.86 -22.33 5.10
CA ASP A 70 21.43 -23.70 5.36
C ASP A 70 20.77 -24.32 4.12
N GLY A 71 21.29 -25.47 3.68
CA GLY A 71 20.81 -26.16 2.48
C GLY A 71 21.37 -25.65 1.16
N LEU A 72 22.14 -24.55 1.16
CA LEU A 72 22.93 -24.14 0.00
C LEU A 72 24.22 -24.96 -0.02
N LYS A 73 24.28 -25.97 -0.90
CA LYS A 73 25.58 -26.55 -1.27
C LYS A 73 26.29 -25.52 -2.14
N GLU A 74 27.48 -25.07 -1.74
CA GLU A 74 28.41 -24.42 -2.67
C GLU A 74 28.51 -25.33 -3.91
N SER A 75 28.02 -24.87 -5.06
CA SER A 75 28.25 -25.60 -6.30
C SER A 75 29.72 -25.46 -6.62
N LYS A 76 30.53 -26.40 -6.13
CA LYS A 76 31.88 -26.64 -6.61
C LYS A 76 31.77 -27.15 -8.04
N TYR A 77 31.58 -26.23 -8.97
CA TYR A 77 31.98 -26.42 -10.35
C TYR A 77 33.39 -25.86 -10.49
N GLU A 78 34.36 -26.69 -10.11
CA GLU A 78 35.71 -26.74 -10.66
C GLU A 78 35.94 -28.15 -11.21
#